data_AF-B3U1S5-F1
#
_entry.id   AF-B3U1S5-F1
#
_cell.length_a   1.000
_cell.length_b   1.000
_cell.length_c   1.000
_cell.angle_alpha   90.00
_cell.angle_beta   90.00
_cell.angle_gamma   90.00
#
_symmetry.space_group_name_H-M   'P 1'
#
loop_
_entity.id
_entity.type
_entity.pdbx_description
1 polymer ?
#
loop_
_entity_poly.entity_id
_entity_poly.type
_entity_poly.pdbx_seq_one_letter_code
_entity_poly.pdbx_strand_id
1 'polypeptide(L)'
;FIAQHLINMNPKKSSGYVLLSNLHAAAQEWYGSLKTHETRVKQGVKKQPGRTWIELNDEIHTFKVDDQEHPQMPEIRAELRKLAVVMENAGYVQDTRMVLHDVPEEEKECRLWDHSEKLAIGFGLINTPPGTTLRIF
;
A
#
# COMPACT_ATOMS: atom_id res chain seq x y z
N PHE A 1 13.70 -15.99 16.71
CA PHE A 1 12.75 -15.15 15.96
C PHE A 1 12.80 -13.70 16.45
N ILE A 2 13.42 -12.80 15.69
CA ILE A 2 13.57 -11.37 16.05
C ILE A 2 12.21 -10.67 16.21
N ALA A 3 11.22 -11.00 15.36
CA ALA A 3 9.89 -10.41 15.42
C ALA A 3 9.16 -10.72 16.75
N GLN A 4 9.22 -11.96 17.24
CA GLN A 4 8.66 -12.33 18.54
C GLN A 4 9.37 -11.61 19.69
N HIS A 5 10.69 -11.44 19.59
CA HIS A 5 11.45 -10.68 20.58
C HIS A 5 11.04 -9.20 20.60
N LEU A 6 10.81 -8.57 19.44
CA LEU A 6 10.30 -7.20 19.34
C LEU A 6 8.91 -7.04 20.00
N ILE A 7 8.03 -8.03 19.82
CA ILE A 7 6.72 -8.04 20.50
C ILE A 7 6.91 -8.13 22.01
N ASN A 8 7.78 -9.02 22.48
CA ASN A 8 8.02 -9.20 23.92
C ASN A 8 8.64 -7.94 24.56
N MET A 9 9.53 -7.24 23.85
CA MET A 9 10.15 -6.00 24.33
C MET A 9 9.19 -4.81 24.34
N ASN A 10 8.32 -4.69 23.34
CA ASN A 10 7.34 -3.61 23.27
C ASN A 10 6.00 -4.09 22.69
N PRO A 11 5.13 -4.69 23.52
CA PRO A 11 3.85 -5.27 23.08
C PRO A 11 2.86 -4.23 22.54
N LYS A 12 3.07 -2.94 22.81
CA LYS A 12 2.22 -1.85 22.32
C LYS A 12 2.62 -1.36 20.93
N LYS A 13 3.76 -1.80 20.40
CA LYS A 13 4.26 -1.38 19.08
C LYS A 13 3.75 -2.33 17.99
N SER A 14 3.00 -1.80 17.03
CA SER A 14 2.41 -2.59 15.94
C SER A 14 3.45 -3.23 15.01
N SER A 15 4.65 -2.65 14.88
CA SER A 15 5.68 -3.11 13.95
C SER A 15 6.13 -4.55 14.18
N GLY A 16 6.22 -5.00 15.44
CA GLY A 16 6.59 -6.39 15.76
C GLY A 16 5.55 -7.40 15.26
N TYR A 17 4.27 -7.09 15.47
CA TYR A 17 3.15 -7.91 14.98
C TYR A 17 3.06 -7.92 13.46
N VAL A 18 3.22 -6.76 12.81
CA VAL A 18 3.22 -6.67 11.35
C VAL A 18 4.36 -7.50 10.76
N LEU A 19 5.56 -7.40 11.32
CA LEU A 19 6.70 -8.19 10.87
C LEU A 19 6.47 -9.70 11.05
N LEU A 20 5.93 -10.12 12.20
CA LEU A 20 5.64 -11.54 12.45
C LEU A 20 4.54 -12.08 11.51
N SER A 21 3.49 -11.29 11.26
CA SER A 21 2.43 -11.63 10.31
C SER A 21 2.98 -11.76 8.89
N ASN A 22 3.84 -10.83 8.46
CA ASN A 22 4.51 -10.90 7.15
C ASN A 22 5.44 -12.11 7.03
N LEU A 23 6.18 -12.48 8.08
CA LEU A 23 7.02 -13.68 8.08
C LEU A 23 6.19 -14.96 7.89
N HIS A 24 5.05 -15.06 8.58
CA HIS A 24 4.13 -16.17 8.37
C HIS A 24 3.55 -16.19 6.95
N ALA A 25 3.11 -15.05 6.43
CA ALA A 25 2.56 -14.95 5.08
C ALA A 25 3.59 -15.29 3.99
N ALA A 26 4.84 -14.83 4.15
CA ALA A 26 5.94 -15.17 3.23
C ALA A 26 6.27 -16.67 3.24
N ALA A 27 6.04 -17.35 4.36
CA ALA A 27 6.17 -18.81 4.49
C ALA A 27 4.89 -19.58 4.11
N GLN A 28 3.87 -18.91 3.56
CA GLN A 28 2.54 -19.47 3.26
C GLN A 28 1.82 -20.06 4.49
N GLU A 29 2.21 -19.67 5.70
CA GLU A 29 1.54 -20.05 6.95
C GLU A 29 0.42 -19.08 7.32
N TRP A 30 -0.67 -19.12 6.56
CA TRP A 30 -1.80 -18.19 6.69
C TRP A 30 -2.43 -18.16 8.09
N TYR A 31 -2.53 -19.33 8.73
CA TYR A 31 -3.03 -19.44 10.11
C TYR A 31 -2.17 -18.64 11.10
N GLY A 32 -0.83 -18.71 10.97
CA GLY A 32 0.08 -17.95 11.83
C GLY A 32 -0.03 -16.44 11.61
N SER A 33 -0.22 -16.03 10.35
CA SER A 33 -0.46 -14.62 10.00
C SER A 33 -1.76 -14.10 10.63
N LEU A 34 -2.86 -14.85 10.47
CA LEU A 34 -4.16 -14.51 11.04
C LEU A 34 -4.12 -14.45 12.57
N LYS A 35 -3.51 -15.45 13.22
CA LYS A 35 -3.37 -15.48 14.68
C LYS A 35 -2.57 -14.29 15.20
N THR A 36 -1.50 -13.91 14.51
CA THR A 36 -0.70 -12.73 14.86
C THR A 36 -1.52 -11.45 14.73
N HIS A 37 -2.29 -11.33 13.64
CA HIS A 37 -3.20 -10.21 13.41
C HIS A 37 -4.28 -10.10 14.50
N GLU A 38 -4.96 -11.19 14.83
CA GLU A 38 -5.96 -11.24 15.90
C GLU A 38 -5.36 -10.86 17.25
N THR A 39 -4.17 -11.36 17.56
CA THR A 39 -3.48 -11.04 18.82
C THR A 39 -3.23 -9.53 18.93
N ARG A 40 -2.75 -8.90 17.84
CA ARG A 40 -2.55 -7.44 17.76
C ARG A 40 -3.85 -6.68 18.02
N VAL A 41 -4.95 -7.10 17.39
CA VAL A 41 -6.27 -6.46 17.53
C VAL A 41 -6.82 -6.63 18.95
N LYS A 42 -6.73 -7.84 19.53
CA LYS A 42 -7.14 -8.12 20.92
C LYS A 42 -6.37 -7.28 21.94
N GLN A 43 -5.11 -6.95 21.67
CA GLN A 43 -4.32 -6.04 22.51
C GLN A 43 -4.59 -4.55 22.24
N GLY A 44 -5.51 -4.20 21.34
CA GLY A 44 -5.83 -2.82 21.01
C GLY A 44 -4.72 -2.08 20.25
N VAL A 45 -3.75 -2.80 19.69
CA VAL A 45 -2.57 -2.21 19.05
C VAL A 45 -2.90 -1.78 17.63
N LYS A 46 -3.09 -0.47 17.44
CA LYS A 46 -3.38 0.10 16.12
C LYS A 46 -2.10 0.23 15.28
N LYS A 47 -2.18 -0.18 14.01
CA LYS A 47 -1.17 0.15 12.99
C LYS A 47 -1.50 1.56 12.48
N GLN A 48 -0.51 2.45 12.47
CA GLN A 48 -0.63 3.70 11.72
C GLN A 48 -0.36 3.37 10.24
N PRO A 49 -1.30 3.64 9.32
CA PRO A 49 -1.05 3.46 7.90
C PRO A 49 0.05 4.43 7.45
N GLY A 50 0.87 3.98 6.49
CA GLY A 50 1.75 4.89 5.76
C GLY A 50 0.91 5.94 5.02
N ARG A 51 1.51 7.10 4.80
CA ARG A 51 0.93 8.19 4.02
C ARG A 51 1.95 8.61 2.99
N THR A 52 1.47 8.92 1.81
CA THR A 52 2.24 9.55 0.75
C THR A 52 1.62 10.89 0.45
N TRP A 53 2.41 11.91 0.15
CA TRP A 53 1.87 13.19 -0.26
C TRP A 53 2.62 13.81 -1.43
N ILE A 54 1.92 14.73 -2.09
CA ILE A 54 2.42 15.54 -3.19
C ILE A 54 1.97 16.99 -2.95
N GLU A 55 2.84 17.94 -3.28
CA GLU A 55 2.55 19.36 -3.21
C GLU A 55 2.34 19.89 -4.63
N LEU A 56 1.14 20.43 -4.91
CA LEU A 56 0.80 21.08 -6.18
C LEU A 56 0.02 22.36 -5.89
N ASN A 57 0.32 23.43 -6.62
CA ASN A 57 -0.38 24.72 -6.48
C ASN A 57 -0.44 25.22 -5.03
N ASP A 58 0.67 25.09 -4.28
CA ASP A 58 0.78 25.44 -2.87
C ASP A 58 -0.17 24.67 -1.92
N GLU A 59 -0.73 23.55 -2.38
CA GLU A 59 -1.59 22.65 -1.59
C GLU A 59 -0.96 21.26 -1.43
N ILE A 60 -1.05 20.70 -0.21
CA ILE A 60 -0.58 19.35 0.11
C ILE A 60 -1.73 18.37 -0.05
N HIS A 61 -1.60 17.45 -1.00
CA HIS A 61 -2.53 16.34 -1.21
C HIS A 61 -1.95 15.07 -0.61
N THR A 62 -2.64 14.50 0.37
CA THR A 62 -2.21 13.29 1.08
C THR A 62 -3.05 12.10 0.64
N PHE A 63 -2.39 10.97 0.43
CA PHE A 63 -2.98 9.69 0.07
C PHE A 63 -2.59 8.62 1.09
N LYS A 64 -3.51 7.70 1.35
CA LYS A 64 -3.29 6.49 2.15
C LYS A 64 -3.65 5.26 1.32
N VAL A 65 -3.21 4.09 1.77
CA VAL A 65 -3.68 2.83 1.17
C VAL A 65 -5.21 2.76 1.33
N ASP A 66 -5.89 2.35 0.26
CA ASP A 66 -7.35 2.27 0.16
C ASP A 66 -8.09 3.61 0.36
N ASP A 67 -7.46 4.73 -0.01
CA ASP A 67 -8.07 6.05 0.15
C ASP A 67 -9.37 6.18 -0.67
N GLN A 68 -10.38 6.77 -0.04
CA GLN A 68 -11.69 7.09 -0.63
C GLN A 68 -12.09 8.55 -0.33
N GLU A 69 -11.26 9.30 0.39
CA GLU A 69 -11.60 10.64 0.89
C GLU A 69 -11.29 11.73 -0.14
N HIS A 70 -10.33 11.50 -1.04
CA HIS A 70 -9.93 12.50 -2.03
C HIS A 70 -11.04 12.73 -3.08
N PRO A 71 -11.49 13.97 -3.35
CA PRO A 71 -12.58 14.25 -4.29
C PRO A 71 -12.35 13.73 -5.71
N GLN A 72 -11.09 13.77 -6.17
CA GLN A 72 -10.68 13.30 -7.51
C GLN A 72 -10.28 11.81 -7.57
N MET A 73 -10.59 11.01 -6.54
CA MET A 73 -10.22 9.59 -6.50
C MET A 73 -10.70 8.78 -7.73
N PRO A 74 -11.92 8.99 -8.25
CA PRO A 74 -12.37 8.30 -9.47
C PRO A 74 -11.48 8.59 -10.69
N GLU A 75 -11.07 9.85 -10.88
CA GLU A 75 -10.24 10.31 -11.99
C GLU A 75 -8.81 9.78 -11.87
N ILE A 76 -8.24 9.83 -10.66
CA ILE A 76 -6.91 9.27 -10.36
C ILE A 76 -6.88 7.79 -10.72
N ARG A 77 -7.86 7.01 -10.24
CA ARG A 77 -7.94 5.57 -10.54
C ARG A 77 -8.15 5.31 -12.03
N ALA A 78 -8.93 6.14 -12.71
CA ALA A 78 -9.13 6.01 -14.15
C ALA A 78 -7.83 6.24 -14.92
N GLU A 79 -7.03 7.23 -14.53
CA GLU A 79 -5.75 7.51 -15.17
C GLU A 79 -4.72 6.40 -14.91
N LEU A 80 -4.66 5.89 -13.68
CA LEU A 80 -3.79 4.75 -13.35
C LEU A 80 -4.17 3.49 -14.12
N ARG A 81 -5.46 3.20 -14.32
CA ARG A 81 -5.91 2.08 -15.16
C ARG A 81 -5.49 2.23 -16.62
N LYS A 82 -5.55 3.44 -17.19
CA LYS A 82 -5.04 3.67 -18.55
C LYS A 82 -3.54 3.43 -18.62
N LEU A 83 -2.80 3.94 -17.63
CA LEU A 83 -1.35 3.77 -17.57
C LEU A 83 -0.97 2.28 -17.41
N ALA A 84 -1.71 1.53 -16.61
CA ALA A 84 -1.54 0.08 -16.46
C ALA A 84 -1.57 -0.64 -17.81
N VAL A 85 -2.61 -0.40 -18.61
CA VAL A 85 -2.76 -1.00 -19.95
C VAL A 85 -1.61 -0.59 -20.88
N VAL A 86 -1.18 0.67 -20.83
CA VAL A 86 -0.04 1.14 -21.64
C VAL A 86 1.26 0.46 -21.23
N MET A 87 1.51 0.33 -19.93
CA MET A 87 2.71 -0.32 -19.40
C MET A 87 2.72 -1.83 -19.73
N GLU A 88 1.58 -2.51 -19.59
CA GLU A 88 1.42 -3.93 -19.94
C GLU A 88 1.69 -4.17 -21.43
N ASN A 89 1.14 -3.33 -22.31
CA ASN A 89 1.41 -3.39 -23.75
C ASN A 89 2.89 -3.11 -24.10
N ALA A 90 3.60 -2.37 -23.25
CA ALA A 90 5.03 -2.14 -23.36
C ALA A 90 5.89 -3.29 -22.76
N GLY A 91 5.26 -4.35 -22.24
CA GLY A 91 5.92 -5.52 -21.68
C GLY A 91 6.25 -5.41 -20.19
N TYR A 92 5.70 -4.44 -19.47
CA TYR A 92 5.84 -4.37 -18.01
C TYR A 92 5.06 -5.51 -17.34
N VAL A 93 5.72 -6.21 -16.42
CA VAL A 93 5.10 -7.25 -15.58
C VAL A 93 5.10 -6.75 -14.14
N GLN A 94 3.93 -6.77 -13.51
CA GLN A 94 3.76 -6.30 -12.14
C GLN A 94 4.46 -7.24 -11.15
N ASP A 95 5.13 -6.70 -10.14
CA ASP A 95 5.75 -7.48 -9.08
C ASP A 95 4.81 -7.63 -7.88
N THR A 96 4.17 -8.79 -7.79
CA THR A 96 3.20 -9.14 -6.75
C THR A 96 3.82 -9.85 -5.54
N ARG A 97 5.15 -10.13 -5.55
CA ARG A 97 5.82 -10.95 -4.50
C ARG A 97 5.67 -10.38 -3.10
N MET A 98 5.48 -9.06 -2.99
CA MET A 98 5.30 -8.35 -1.73
C MET A 98 3.84 -8.14 -1.32
N VAL A 99 2.89 -8.60 -2.13
CA VAL A 99 1.46 -8.62 -1.79
C VAL A 99 1.18 -9.90 -0.99
N LEU A 100 1.48 -9.84 0.30
CA LEU A 100 1.41 -10.96 1.25
C LEU A 100 -0.03 -11.27 1.71
N HIS A 101 -0.95 -11.41 0.76
CA HIS A 101 -2.35 -11.77 0.99
C HIS A 101 -2.68 -13.07 0.25
N ASP A 102 -3.52 -13.90 0.88
CA ASP A 102 -4.05 -15.13 0.28
C ASP A 102 -5.26 -14.78 -0.60
N VAL A 103 -4.96 -14.22 -1.77
CA VAL A 103 -5.94 -13.79 -2.78
C VAL A 103 -5.45 -14.19 -4.18
N PRO A 104 -6.35 -14.30 -5.18
CA PRO A 104 -5.96 -14.57 -6.57
C PRO A 104 -4.92 -13.57 -7.08
N GLU A 105 -4.12 -13.99 -8.05
CA GLU A 105 -3.01 -13.19 -8.56
C GLU A 105 -3.52 -11.88 -9.19
N GLU A 106 -4.65 -11.95 -9.90
CA GLU A 106 -5.33 -10.80 -10.50
C GLU A 106 -5.76 -9.78 -9.43
N GLU A 107 -6.13 -10.25 -8.23
CA GLU A 107 -6.48 -9.38 -7.12
C GLU A 107 -5.23 -8.72 -6.51
N LYS A 108 -4.09 -9.43 -6.46
CA LYS A 108 -2.82 -8.84 -6.01
C LYS A 108 -2.39 -7.72 -6.94
N GLU A 109 -2.48 -7.94 -8.24
CA GLU A 109 -2.21 -6.92 -9.27
C GLU A 109 -3.13 -5.70 -9.11
N CYS A 110 -4.43 -5.92 -8.91
CA CYS A 110 -5.38 -4.84 -8.65
C CYS A 110 -4.98 -4.02 -7.41
N ARG A 111 -4.64 -4.69 -6.30
CA ARG A 111 -4.23 -4.02 -5.04
C ARG A 111 -2.98 -3.17 -5.20
N LEU A 112 -2.06 -3.52 -6.12
CA LEU A 112 -0.88 -2.72 -6.38
C LEU A 112 -1.22 -1.31 -6.90
N TRP A 113 -2.40 -1.09 -7.50
CA TRP A 113 -2.80 0.20 -8.04
C TRP A 113 -3.35 1.17 -7.00
N ASP A 114 -3.83 0.67 -5.86
CA ASP A 114 -4.31 1.49 -4.73
C ASP A 114 -3.18 1.84 -3.72
N HIS A 115 -1.92 1.64 -4.10
CA HIS A 115 -0.77 2.15 -3.34
C HIS A 115 -0.79 3.68 -3.29
N SER A 116 -0.57 4.25 -2.10
CA SER A 116 -0.63 5.70 -1.89
C SER A 116 0.35 6.47 -2.77
N GLU A 117 1.50 5.88 -3.08
CA GLU A 117 2.48 6.46 -4.00
C GLU A 117 1.95 6.55 -5.44
N LYS A 118 1.29 5.49 -5.92
CA LYS A 118 0.69 5.49 -7.26
C LYS A 118 -0.48 6.45 -7.32
N LEU A 119 -1.29 6.54 -6.27
CA LEU A 119 -2.37 7.52 -6.18
C LEU A 119 -1.84 8.96 -6.27
N ALA A 120 -0.76 9.26 -5.54
CA ALA A 120 -0.11 10.58 -5.60
C ALA A 120 0.47 10.88 -6.99
N ILE A 121 1.08 9.90 -7.65
CA ILE A 121 1.55 10.04 -9.05
C ILE A 121 0.37 10.27 -9.99
N GLY A 122 -0.69 9.47 -9.89
CA GLY A 122 -1.91 9.63 -10.72
C GLY A 122 -2.54 11.00 -10.55
N PHE A 123 -2.61 11.51 -9.32
CA PHE A 123 -3.04 12.87 -9.03
C PHE A 123 -2.15 13.93 -9.70
N GLY A 124 -0.83 13.75 -9.65
CA GLY A 124 0.11 14.61 -10.36
C GLY A 124 -0.08 14.58 -11.88
N LEU A 125 -0.31 13.41 -12.46
CA LEU A 125 -0.52 13.24 -13.91
C LEU A 125 -1.78 13.95 -14.41
N ILE A 126 -2.90 13.88 -13.68
CA ILE A 126 -4.15 14.51 -14.11
C ILE A 126 -4.18 16.03 -13.89
N ASN A 127 -3.36 16.56 -12.97
CA ASN A 127 -3.37 17.98 -12.58
C ASN A 127 -2.17 18.78 -13.08
N THR A 128 -1.24 18.18 -13.83
CA THR A 128 -0.05 18.88 -14.34
C THR A 128 0.18 18.66 -15.84
N PRO A 129 0.78 19.63 -16.56
CA PRO A 129 1.15 19.44 -17.96
C PRO A 129 2.23 18.35 -18.16
N PRO A 130 2.27 17.69 -19.32
CA PRO A 130 3.35 16.77 -19.67
C PRO A 130 4.73 17.41 -19.53
N GLY A 131 5.69 16.65 -18.98
CA GLY A 131 7.05 17.13 -18.70
C GLY A 131 7.22 17.85 -17.36
N THR A 132 6.15 18.02 -16.58
CA THR A 132 6.23 18.55 -15.21
C THR A 132 6.95 17.56 -14.30
N THR A 133 7.91 18.05 -13.51
CA THR A 133 8.55 17.23 -12.47
C THR A 133 7.61 17.08 -11.28
N LEU A 134 7.25 15.84 -10.95
CA LEU A 134 6.47 15.50 -9.76
C LEU A 134 7.41 15.10 -8.63
N ARG A 135 7.14 15.59 -7.41
CA ARG A 135 7.85 15.19 -6.19
C ARG A 135 6.88 14.49 -5.25
N ILE A 136 7.19 13.25 -4.90
CA ILE A 136 6.38 12.37 -4.06
C ILE A 136 7.15 12.13 -2.76
N PHE A 137 6.48 12.30 -1.62
CA PHE A 137 7.07 12.22 -0.29
C PHE A 137 6.38 11.18 0.59
#